data_AF-A0A2T7A1U5-F1
#
_entry.id   AF-A0A2T7A1U5-F1
#
_cell.length_a   1.000
_cell.length_b   1.000
_cell.length_c   1.000
_cell.angle_alpha   90.00
_cell.angle_beta   90.00
_cell.angle_gamma   90.00
#
_symmetry.space_group_name_H-M   'P 1'
#
loop_
_entity.id
_entity.type
_entity.pdbx_description
1 polymer ?
#
loop_
_entity_poly.entity_id
_entity_poly.type
_entity_poly.pdbx_seq_one_letter_code
_entity_poly.pdbx_strand_id
1 'polypeptide(L)'
;MVVALVYNEFDGCSDTRKDLSIAKQNSTQAIRSMVPVQIGTSGHVETAYANPDRGSFLKSVREMERNMEKMMARQEVMERELTVLRPIKATAIGIRDRFFASFLESKASAIGNLAVIEEVNKLAHEGDVVTDVCLLKNGMIRYPGTFRRLYGLHWEDASSLLVFPHMVTAMNLRATWIANGGEEGCMQAEFNELQCWSRHATPDQIAIFNADPSGRTHHKLIYLHLKNKLRLTKELRLKLTKELHRRR
;
A
#
# COMPACT_ATOMS: atom_id res chain seq x y z
N MET A 1 -24.41 25.58 35.90
CA MET A 1 -25.00 25.89 34.57
C MET A 1 -23.86 26.36 33.69
N VAL A 2 -23.50 25.63 32.63
CA VAL A 2 -22.43 26.04 31.71
C VAL A 2 -23.09 26.70 30.50
N VAL A 3 -22.83 27.98 30.32
CA VAL A 3 -23.25 28.76 29.16
C VAL A 3 -22.07 28.80 28.20
N ALA A 4 -22.19 28.17 27.04
CA ALA A 4 -21.22 28.33 25.97
C ALA A 4 -21.68 29.46 25.06
N LEU A 5 -20.84 30.47 24.87
CA LEU A 5 -21.06 31.57 23.95
C LEU A 5 -20.34 31.22 22.64
N VAL A 6 -21.09 30.97 21.57
CA VAL A 6 -20.53 30.81 20.22
C VAL A 6 -20.51 32.19 19.58
N TYR A 7 -19.32 32.71 19.29
CA TYR A 7 -19.13 33.99 18.62
C TYR A 7 -18.79 33.72 17.16
N ASN A 8 -19.58 34.27 16.23
CA ASN A 8 -19.26 34.27 14.81
C ASN A 8 -19.04 35.73 14.39
N GLU A 9 -17.84 36.05 13.92
CA GLU A 9 -17.59 37.30 13.20
C GLU A 9 -18.02 37.12 11.76
N PHE A 10 -18.81 38.07 11.24
CA PHE A 10 -19.34 38.03 9.90
C PHE A 10 -18.89 39.30 9.19
N ASP A 11 -17.99 39.18 8.23
CA ASP A 11 -17.50 40.31 7.46
C ASP A 11 -17.89 40.19 5.97
N GLY A 12 -18.42 41.28 5.41
CA GLY A 12 -18.57 41.45 3.96
C GLY A 12 -19.78 40.83 3.23
N CYS A 13 -21.03 41.01 3.69
CA CYS A 13 -22.21 40.65 2.88
C CYS A 13 -23.20 41.80 2.61
N SER A 14 -23.82 41.78 1.43
CA SER A 14 -24.75 42.80 0.90
C SER A 14 -26.17 42.74 1.49
N ASP A 15 -26.58 41.61 2.08
CA ASP A 15 -27.89 41.46 2.77
C ASP A 15 -27.72 40.80 4.15
N THR A 16 -27.33 41.63 5.12
CA THR A 16 -27.04 41.23 6.50
C THR A 16 -28.23 40.59 7.22
N ARG A 17 -29.48 40.87 6.83
CA ARG A 17 -30.66 40.31 7.52
C ARG A 17 -30.93 38.87 7.11
N LYS A 18 -30.83 38.58 5.83
CA LYS A 18 -31.06 37.24 5.29
C LYS A 18 -30.00 36.27 5.78
N ASP A 19 -28.75 36.69 5.76
CA ASP A 19 -27.63 35.85 6.18
C ASP A 19 -27.56 35.66 7.69
N LEU A 20 -27.90 36.68 8.48
CA LEU A 20 -28.05 36.51 9.94
C LEU A 20 -29.18 35.52 10.26
N SER A 21 -30.29 35.54 9.50
CA SER A 21 -31.37 34.58 9.67
C SER A 21 -30.93 33.15 9.33
N ILE A 22 -30.19 32.97 8.23
CA ILE A 22 -29.63 31.67 7.83
C ILE A 22 -28.60 31.19 8.84
N ALA A 23 -27.69 32.05 9.30
CA ALA A 23 -26.70 31.74 10.32
C ALA A 23 -27.35 31.37 11.65
N LYS A 24 -28.40 32.10 12.08
CA LYS A 24 -29.20 31.76 13.28
C LYS A 24 -29.89 30.41 13.12
N GLN A 25 -30.50 30.15 11.95
CA GLN A 25 -31.17 28.89 11.67
C GLN A 25 -30.20 27.71 11.63
N ASN A 26 -29.06 27.87 10.94
CA ASN A 26 -27.99 26.87 10.87
C ASN A 26 -27.35 26.62 12.24
N SER A 27 -27.12 27.67 13.04
CA SER A 27 -26.61 27.54 14.41
C SER A 27 -27.63 26.80 15.30
N THR A 28 -28.92 27.14 15.19
CA THR A 28 -29.99 26.48 15.94
C THR A 28 -30.14 25.01 15.53
N GLN A 29 -29.89 24.68 14.26
CA GLN A 29 -29.92 23.32 13.73
C GLN A 29 -28.67 22.52 14.13
N ALA A 30 -27.48 23.12 14.08
CA ALA A 30 -26.22 22.55 14.53
C ALA A 30 -26.20 22.23 16.03
N ILE A 31 -26.85 23.06 16.85
CA ILE A 31 -27.04 22.83 18.29
C ILE A 31 -27.96 21.62 18.57
N ARG A 32 -28.83 21.22 17.63
CA ARG A 32 -29.86 20.18 17.84
C ARG A 32 -29.49 18.80 17.32
N SER A 33 -28.59 18.69 16.37
CA SER A 33 -28.18 17.40 15.82
C SER A 33 -26.77 17.55 15.31
N MET A 34 -25.91 16.73 15.84
CA MET A 34 -24.52 17.04 15.85
C MET A 34 -23.87 16.03 14.86
N VAL A 35 -23.48 16.52 13.68
CA VAL A 35 -22.96 15.77 12.52
C VAL A 35 -21.89 16.68 11.91
N PRO A 36 -20.87 16.23 11.15
CA PRO A 36 -20.06 17.15 10.35
C PRO A 36 -20.98 18.01 9.47
N VAL A 37 -21.02 19.32 9.73
CA VAL A 37 -21.76 20.27 8.91
C VAL A 37 -20.75 21.14 8.17
N GLN A 38 -20.86 21.14 6.84
CA GLN A 38 -20.19 22.14 6.02
C GLN A 38 -20.82 23.50 6.32
N ILE A 39 -20.03 24.39 6.89
CA ILE A 39 -20.36 25.77 7.17
C ILE A 39 -19.55 26.67 6.24
N GLY A 40 -20.04 27.88 5.98
CA GLY A 40 -19.41 28.83 5.06
C GLY A 40 -20.20 29.04 3.77
N THR A 41 -19.68 29.90 2.90
CA THR A 41 -20.30 30.26 1.62
C THR A 41 -19.82 29.32 0.51
N SER A 42 -20.47 29.34 -0.66
CA SER A 42 -20.06 28.51 -1.80
C SER A 42 -18.62 28.71 -2.27
N GLY A 43 -17.96 29.81 -1.87
CA GLY A 43 -16.55 30.09 -2.15
C GLY A 43 -15.57 29.67 -1.05
N HIS A 44 -16.04 29.36 0.17
CA HIS A 44 -15.19 28.97 1.28
C HIS A 44 -15.94 28.05 2.24
N VAL A 45 -15.70 26.75 2.08
CA VAL A 45 -16.32 25.70 2.90
C VAL A 45 -15.40 25.37 4.07
N GLU A 46 -15.88 25.61 5.28
CA GLU A 46 -15.30 25.17 6.54
C GLU A 46 -16.10 23.99 7.10
N THR A 47 -15.50 23.17 7.96
CA THR A 47 -16.18 22.03 8.59
C THR A 47 -16.24 22.26 10.10
N ALA A 48 -17.46 22.41 10.64
CA ALA A 48 -17.66 22.45 12.08
C ALA A 48 -18.08 21.08 12.62
N TYR A 49 -17.55 20.76 13.81
CA TYR A 49 -17.88 19.52 14.52
C TYR A 49 -18.95 19.77 15.56
N ALA A 50 -19.93 18.90 15.51
CA ALA A 50 -21.04 18.87 16.41
C ALA A 50 -21.10 17.43 16.99
N ASN A 51 -21.25 17.24 18.33
CA ASN A 51 -21.43 16.05 19.23
C ASN A 51 -22.73 15.16 19.08
N PRO A 52 -22.75 14.15 18.18
CA PRO A 52 -23.97 13.49 17.68
C PRO A 52 -24.87 12.86 18.75
N ASP A 53 -24.26 12.50 19.87
CA ASP A 53 -24.84 11.60 20.85
C ASP A 53 -25.78 12.27 21.86
N ARG A 54 -26.11 13.56 21.67
CA ARG A 54 -26.77 14.41 22.69
C ARG A 54 -26.03 14.40 24.04
N GLY A 55 -24.76 13.96 24.06
CA GLY A 55 -23.95 13.88 25.26
C GLY A 55 -23.51 15.26 25.76
N SER A 56 -22.90 15.31 26.94
CA SER A 56 -22.30 16.56 27.43
C SER A 56 -21.23 17.08 26.45
N PHE A 57 -21.33 18.35 26.04
CA PHE A 57 -20.32 19.03 25.20
C PHE A 57 -18.91 18.89 25.78
N LEU A 58 -18.76 19.00 27.10
CA LEU A 58 -17.47 18.83 27.79
C LEU A 58 -16.90 17.42 27.61
N LYS A 59 -17.75 16.40 27.44
CA LYS A 59 -17.31 15.02 27.16
C LYS A 59 -16.72 14.93 25.74
N SER A 60 -17.38 15.55 24.76
CA SER A 60 -16.92 15.62 23.36
C SER A 60 -15.61 16.40 23.22
N VAL A 61 -15.46 17.54 23.90
CA VAL A 61 -14.19 18.31 23.94
C VAL A 61 -13.06 17.47 24.56
N ARG A 62 -13.29 16.84 25.71
CA ARG A 62 -12.29 15.95 26.34
C ARG A 62 -11.93 14.76 25.47
N GLU A 63 -12.86 14.25 24.68
CA GLU A 63 -12.59 13.15 23.75
C GLU A 63 -11.77 13.61 22.55
N MET A 64 -12.06 14.81 22.02
CA MET A 64 -11.26 15.46 21.00
C MET A 64 -9.82 15.73 21.49
N GLU A 65 -9.65 16.27 22.70
CA GLU A 65 -8.33 16.48 23.33
C GLU A 65 -7.55 15.16 23.42
N ARG A 66 -8.16 14.09 23.94
CA ARG A 66 -7.52 12.77 24.00
C ARG A 66 -7.17 12.22 22.62
N ASN A 67 -8.02 12.44 21.61
CA ASN A 67 -7.73 11.99 20.25
C ASN A 67 -6.59 12.80 19.62
N MET A 68 -6.50 14.10 19.93
CA MET A 68 -5.42 14.97 19.51
C MET A 68 -4.09 14.56 20.15
N GLU A 69 -4.07 14.33 21.47
CA GLU A 69 -2.90 13.80 22.18
C GLU A 69 -2.45 12.46 21.60
N LYS A 70 -3.38 11.53 21.31
CA LYS A 70 -3.06 10.26 20.66
C LYS A 70 -2.47 10.45 19.25
N MET A 71 -2.99 11.39 18.47
CA MET A 71 -2.46 11.70 17.14
C MET A 71 -1.05 12.29 17.23
N MET A 72 -0.81 13.24 18.13
CA MET A 72 0.51 13.83 18.36
C MET A 72 1.53 12.77 18.81
N ALA A 73 1.17 11.91 19.76
CA ALA A 73 2.04 10.83 20.21
C ALA A 73 2.38 9.84 19.07
N ARG A 74 1.43 9.51 18.20
CA ARG A 74 1.68 8.69 17.00
C ARG A 74 2.61 9.40 16.01
N GLN A 75 2.45 10.71 15.83
CA GLN A 75 3.30 11.49 14.95
C GLN A 75 4.75 11.51 15.46
N GLU A 76 4.97 11.73 16.75
CA GLU A 76 6.31 11.69 17.33
C GLU A 76 6.99 10.32 17.14
N VAL A 77 6.25 9.22 17.32
CA VAL A 77 6.78 7.87 17.10
C VAL A 77 7.20 7.70 15.63
N MET A 78 6.35 8.10 14.68
CA MET A 78 6.68 8.05 13.25
C MET A 78 7.90 8.91 12.90
N GLU A 79 8.04 10.11 13.46
CA GLU A 79 9.19 10.98 13.22
C GLU A 79 10.49 10.38 13.77
N ARG A 80 10.43 9.74 14.96
CA ARG A 80 11.58 9.02 15.53
C ARG A 80 11.98 7.84 14.65
N GLU A 81 11.03 7.03 14.21
CA GLU A 81 11.29 5.92 13.28
C GLU A 81 11.91 6.42 11.97
N LEU A 82 11.37 7.47 11.38
CA LEU A 82 11.94 8.08 10.17
C LEU A 82 13.36 8.59 10.39
N THR A 83 13.66 9.14 11.56
CA THR A 83 15.02 9.61 11.90
C THR A 83 16.01 8.45 11.93
N VAL A 84 15.62 7.30 12.52
CA VAL A 84 16.43 6.08 12.55
C VAL A 84 16.58 5.45 11.16
N LEU A 85 15.54 5.49 10.33
CA LEU A 85 15.54 4.89 8.98
C LEU A 85 16.23 5.77 7.92
N ARG A 86 16.32 7.08 8.14
CA ARG A 86 16.87 8.05 7.15
C ARG A 86 18.29 7.70 6.70
N PRO A 87 19.25 7.32 7.57
CA PRO A 87 20.58 6.88 7.15
C PRO A 87 20.56 5.59 6.32
N ILE A 88 19.64 4.67 6.62
CA ILE A 88 19.53 3.36 5.96
C ILE A 88 18.91 3.49 4.57
N LYS A 89 18.11 4.54 4.33
CA LYS A 89 17.42 4.81 3.07
C LYS A 89 18.36 4.80 1.86
N ALA A 90 19.49 5.51 1.92
CA ALA A 90 20.42 5.61 0.80
C ALA A 90 21.03 4.23 0.48
N THR A 91 21.42 3.47 1.50
CA THR A 91 21.95 2.11 1.35
C THR A 91 20.91 1.16 0.76
N ALA A 92 19.66 1.20 1.26
CA ALA A 92 18.57 0.38 0.75
C ALA A 92 18.26 0.68 -0.73
N ILE A 93 18.19 1.97 -1.10
CA ILE A 93 18.04 2.40 -2.49
C ILE A 93 19.21 1.87 -3.34
N GLY A 94 20.45 2.05 -2.88
CA GLY A 94 21.63 1.58 -3.62
C GLY A 94 21.72 0.06 -3.76
N ILE A 95 21.18 -0.71 -2.80
CA ILE A 95 21.03 -2.17 -2.94
C ILE A 95 20.02 -2.50 -4.03
N ARG A 96 18.85 -1.84 -4.05
CA ARG A 96 17.83 -2.08 -5.08
C ARG A 96 18.28 -1.63 -6.46
N ASP A 97 18.89 -0.46 -6.58
CA ASP A 97 19.41 0.06 -7.84
C ASP A 97 20.43 -0.90 -8.46
N ARG A 98 21.40 -1.38 -7.67
CA ARG A 98 22.37 -2.40 -8.10
C ARG A 98 21.71 -3.72 -8.46
N PHE A 99 20.72 -4.18 -7.69
CA PHE A 99 19.97 -5.39 -8.03
C PHE A 99 19.31 -5.29 -9.41
N PHE A 100 18.61 -4.17 -9.68
CA PHE A 100 17.97 -3.94 -10.97
C PHE A 100 18.98 -3.81 -12.12
N ALA A 101 20.14 -3.19 -11.87
CA ALA A 101 21.24 -3.10 -12.84
C ALA A 101 21.86 -4.48 -13.15
N SER A 102 22.25 -5.24 -12.13
CA SER A 102 22.86 -6.57 -12.29
C SER A 102 21.91 -7.58 -12.92
N PHE A 103 20.60 -7.45 -12.70
CA PHE A 103 19.61 -8.28 -13.38
C PHE A 103 19.58 -8.05 -14.91
N LEU A 104 19.94 -6.84 -15.37
CA LEU A 104 20.12 -6.56 -16.80
C LEU A 104 21.42 -7.19 -17.32
N GLU A 105 22.52 -7.02 -16.58
CA GLU A 105 23.85 -7.48 -17.00
C GLU A 105 24.01 -9.01 -16.99
N SER A 106 23.38 -9.71 -16.05
CA SER A 106 23.47 -11.18 -15.93
C SER A 106 22.91 -11.94 -17.15
N LYS A 107 22.05 -11.31 -17.96
CA LYS A 107 21.65 -11.87 -19.27
C LYS A 107 22.69 -11.64 -20.37
N ALA A 108 23.52 -10.60 -20.26
CA ALA A 108 24.54 -10.26 -21.24
C ALA A 108 25.88 -11.00 -21.01
N SER A 109 26.12 -11.52 -19.80
CA SER A 109 27.33 -12.28 -19.48
C SER A 109 27.01 -13.47 -18.57
N ALA A 110 26.69 -14.60 -19.18
CA ALA A 110 26.49 -15.89 -18.51
C ALA A 110 27.78 -16.52 -17.93
N ILE A 111 28.81 -15.71 -17.66
CA ILE A 111 30.16 -16.12 -17.20
C ILE A 111 30.50 -15.36 -15.89
N GLY A 112 29.53 -15.26 -14.97
CA GLY A 112 29.70 -14.66 -13.65
C GLY A 112 29.60 -15.71 -12.54
N ASN A 113 30.38 -15.55 -11.48
CA ASN A 113 30.45 -16.47 -10.35
C ASN A 113 29.07 -16.61 -9.66
N LEU A 114 28.37 -17.71 -9.94
CA LEU A 114 27.02 -18.03 -9.46
C LEU A 114 26.84 -17.87 -7.95
N ALA A 115 27.89 -18.09 -7.16
CA ALA A 115 27.84 -17.97 -5.70
C ALA A 115 27.61 -16.52 -5.24
N VAL A 116 28.26 -15.53 -5.88
CA VAL A 116 28.08 -14.11 -5.55
C VAL A 116 26.69 -13.63 -5.99
N ILE A 117 26.23 -14.12 -7.14
CA ILE A 117 24.88 -13.83 -7.62
C ILE A 117 23.86 -14.40 -6.63
N GLU A 118 24.01 -15.65 -6.17
CA GLU A 118 23.09 -16.27 -5.19
C GLU A 118 23.05 -15.55 -3.84
N GLU A 119 24.18 -15.03 -3.34
CA GLU A 119 24.26 -14.34 -2.05
C GLU A 119 23.65 -12.93 -2.12
N VAL A 120 23.99 -12.15 -3.16
CA VAL A 120 23.37 -10.83 -3.42
C VAL A 120 21.88 -10.97 -3.72
N ASN A 121 21.51 -12.01 -4.46
CA ASN A 121 20.13 -12.39 -4.69
C ASN A 121 19.42 -12.65 -3.37
N LYS A 122 19.92 -13.55 -2.50
CA LYS A 122 19.30 -13.83 -1.19
C LYS A 122 19.09 -12.57 -0.34
N LEU A 123 20.03 -11.63 -0.36
CA LEU A 123 19.95 -10.35 0.35
C LEU A 123 18.90 -9.38 -0.25
N ALA A 124 18.57 -9.51 -1.54
CA ALA A 124 17.54 -8.72 -2.21
C ALA A 124 16.18 -9.45 -2.38
N HIS A 125 16.10 -10.73 -2.00
CA HIS A 125 15.08 -11.71 -2.45
C HIS A 125 13.86 -11.88 -1.57
N GLU A 126 13.14 -10.79 -1.36
CA GLU A 126 11.68 -10.87 -1.25
C GLU A 126 11.10 -9.77 -2.10
N GLY A 127 11.30 -9.87 -3.43
CA GLY A 127 10.92 -8.86 -4.42
C GLY A 127 9.74 -8.06 -3.94
N ASP A 128 10.00 -6.87 -3.40
CA ASP A 128 9.01 -6.09 -2.68
C ASP A 128 8.43 -5.09 -3.68
N VAL A 129 7.35 -5.52 -4.32
CA VAL A 129 6.67 -4.71 -5.33
C VAL A 129 6.18 -3.38 -4.76
N VAL A 130 5.83 -3.31 -3.48
CA VAL A 130 5.37 -2.06 -2.84
C VAL A 130 6.51 -1.07 -2.80
N THR A 131 7.68 -1.50 -2.31
CA THR A 131 8.88 -0.67 -2.28
C THR A 131 9.31 -0.29 -3.71
N ASP A 132 9.34 -1.23 -4.64
CA ASP A 132 9.81 -0.96 -6.01
C ASP A 132 8.91 0.00 -6.79
N VAL A 133 7.60 -0.13 -6.65
CA VAL A 133 6.63 0.84 -7.20
C VAL A 133 6.88 2.22 -6.58
N CYS A 134 7.09 2.29 -5.26
CA CYS A 134 7.40 3.56 -4.59
C CYS A 134 8.71 4.18 -5.11
N LEU A 135 9.77 3.37 -5.28
CA LEU A 135 11.06 3.84 -5.79
C LEU A 135 10.96 4.35 -7.24
N LEU A 136 10.25 3.63 -8.12
CA LEU A 136 10.03 4.04 -9.51
C LEU A 136 9.17 5.31 -9.60
N LYS A 137 8.07 5.35 -8.86
CA LYS A 137 7.14 6.49 -8.83
C LYS A 137 7.84 7.79 -8.43
N ASN A 138 8.81 7.71 -7.52
CA ASN A 138 9.60 8.85 -7.05
C ASN A 138 10.92 9.06 -7.82
N GLY A 139 11.16 8.32 -8.92
CA GLY A 139 12.37 8.44 -9.74
C GLY A 139 13.67 8.06 -9.03
N MET A 140 13.59 7.31 -7.93
CA MET A 140 14.74 6.86 -7.14
C MET A 140 15.47 5.68 -7.79
N ILE A 141 14.78 4.91 -8.64
CA ILE A 141 15.36 3.92 -9.56
C ILE A 141 14.79 4.16 -10.96
N ARG A 142 15.52 3.77 -12.02
CA ARG A 142 15.19 4.13 -13.41
C ARG A 142 15.07 2.92 -14.35
N TYR A 143 14.61 1.78 -13.83
CA TYR A 143 14.59 0.50 -14.54
C TYR A 143 13.17 -0.05 -14.78
N PRO A 144 12.28 0.67 -15.50
CA PRO A 144 10.91 0.22 -15.73
C PRO A 144 10.84 -1.08 -16.56
N GLY A 145 11.80 -1.31 -17.45
CA GLY A 145 11.89 -2.55 -18.23
C GLY A 145 12.18 -3.78 -17.34
N THR A 146 13.14 -3.66 -16.42
CA THR A 146 13.43 -4.72 -15.44
C THR A 146 12.24 -4.96 -14.51
N PHE A 147 11.56 -3.89 -14.06
CA PHE A 147 10.35 -4.02 -13.27
C PHE A 147 9.27 -4.83 -14.01
N ARG A 148 8.96 -4.44 -15.26
CA ARG A 148 7.97 -5.14 -16.09
C ARG A 148 8.35 -6.61 -16.28
N ARG A 149 9.64 -6.88 -16.47
CA ARG A 149 10.15 -8.24 -16.62
C ARG A 149 9.97 -9.06 -15.34
N LEU A 150 10.29 -8.51 -14.17
CA LEU A 150 10.18 -9.20 -12.87
C LEU A 150 8.73 -9.39 -12.40
N TYR A 151 7.90 -8.35 -12.54
CA TYR A 151 6.55 -8.36 -11.98
C TYR A 151 5.46 -8.71 -13.00
N GLY A 152 5.74 -8.56 -14.29
CA GLY A 152 4.85 -8.99 -15.38
C GLY A 152 3.94 -7.90 -15.94
N LEU A 153 4.07 -6.67 -15.44
CA LEU A 153 3.25 -5.52 -15.80
C LEU A 153 4.03 -4.21 -15.58
N HIS A 154 3.51 -3.11 -16.12
CA HIS A 154 4.06 -1.78 -15.86
C HIS A 154 3.88 -1.38 -14.38
N TRP A 155 4.76 -0.53 -13.86
CA TRP A 155 4.73 -0.15 -12.44
C TRP A 155 3.51 0.72 -12.10
N GLU A 156 3.02 1.49 -13.07
CA GLU A 156 1.79 2.27 -12.99
C GLU A 156 0.58 1.33 -12.79
N ASP A 157 0.51 0.27 -13.59
CA ASP A 157 -0.49 -0.78 -13.45
C ASP A 157 -0.38 -1.48 -12.09
N ALA A 158 0.84 -1.77 -11.63
CA ALA A 158 1.08 -2.45 -10.36
C ALA A 158 0.64 -1.59 -9.18
N SER A 159 0.86 -0.27 -9.26
CA SER A 159 0.43 0.69 -8.25
C SER A 159 -1.08 0.60 -7.96
N SER A 160 -1.90 0.41 -9.00
CA SER A 160 -3.36 0.26 -8.83
C SER A 160 -3.77 -1.04 -8.14
N LEU A 161 -2.89 -2.05 -8.17
CA LEU A 161 -3.15 -3.40 -7.64
C LEU A 161 -2.60 -3.62 -6.23
N LEU A 162 -1.83 -2.66 -5.69
CA LEU A 162 -1.25 -2.78 -4.34
C LEU A 162 -2.31 -2.82 -3.24
N VAL A 163 -3.54 -2.38 -3.53
CA VAL A 163 -4.69 -2.49 -2.61
C VAL A 163 -5.16 -3.93 -2.40
N PHE A 164 -4.72 -4.88 -3.26
CA PHE A 164 -5.09 -6.27 -3.21
C PHE A 164 -3.94 -7.14 -2.67
N PRO A 165 -3.99 -7.63 -1.42
CA PRO A 165 -2.89 -8.38 -0.81
C PRO A 165 -2.45 -9.63 -1.58
N HIS A 166 -3.40 -10.32 -2.24
CA HIS A 166 -3.10 -11.48 -3.06
C HIS A 166 -2.34 -11.13 -4.33
N MET A 167 -2.57 -9.95 -4.92
CA MET A 167 -1.81 -9.47 -6.07
C MET A 167 -0.40 -9.05 -5.67
N VAL A 168 -0.22 -8.39 -4.53
CA VAL A 168 1.11 -8.11 -3.97
C VAL A 168 1.89 -9.41 -3.82
N THR A 169 1.26 -10.43 -3.22
CA THR A 169 1.90 -11.74 -3.07
C THR A 169 2.21 -12.39 -4.41
N ALA A 170 1.28 -12.38 -5.38
CA ALA A 170 1.49 -12.97 -6.70
C ALA A 170 2.64 -12.28 -7.48
N MET A 171 2.72 -10.95 -7.42
CA MET A 171 3.80 -10.15 -8.01
C MET A 171 5.16 -10.52 -7.40
N ASN A 172 5.24 -10.59 -6.07
CA ASN A 172 6.47 -10.94 -5.36
C ASN A 172 6.90 -12.40 -5.65
N LEU A 173 5.95 -13.33 -5.74
CA LEU A 173 6.19 -14.72 -6.12
C LEU A 173 6.78 -14.82 -7.53
N ARG A 174 6.21 -14.08 -8.49
CA ARG A 174 6.67 -14.05 -9.88
C ARG A 174 8.07 -13.43 -9.99
N ALA A 175 8.32 -12.31 -9.32
CA ALA A 175 9.65 -11.70 -9.28
C ALA A 175 10.69 -12.64 -8.70
N THR A 176 10.35 -13.33 -7.60
CA THR A 176 11.20 -14.35 -6.98
C THR A 176 11.46 -15.52 -7.93
N TRP A 177 10.46 -16.01 -8.67
CA TRP A 177 10.64 -17.07 -9.66
C TRP A 177 11.65 -16.68 -10.75
N ILE A 178 11.48 -15.50 -11.33
CA ILE A 178 12.30 -15.02 -12.44
C ILE A 178 13.72 -14.72 -11.97
N ALA A 179 13.87 -14.10 -10.79
CA ALA A 179 15.18 -13.79 -10.25
C ALA A 179 15.95 -15.05 -9.81
N ASN A 180 15.23 -16.14 -9.59
CA ASN A 180 15.80 -17.47 -9.44
C ASN A 180 16.16 -18.13 -10.79
N GLY A 181 15.98 -17.48 -11.94
CA GLY A 181 16.26 -18.05 -13.26
C GLY A 181 15.12 -18.88 -13.83
N GLY A 182 13.91 -18.75 -13.28
CA GLY A 182 12.72 -19.33 -13.87
C GLY A 182 12.31 -18.63 -15.18
N GLU A 183 11.69 -19.36 -16.09
CA GLU A 183 11.21 -18.81 -17.37
C GLU A 183 10.07 -17.81 -17.16
N GLU A 184 10.15 -16.66 -17.84
CA GLU A 184 9.20 -15.54 -17.71
C GLU A 184 7.77 -15.92 -18.15
N GLY A 185 7.65 -16.79 -19.16
CA GLY A 185 6.36 -17.21 -19.71
C GLY A 185 5.60 -18.23 -18.85
N CYS A 186 6.28 -18.96 -17.97
CA CYS A 186 5.74 -20.14 -17.28
C CYS A 186 4.56 -19.83 -16.33
N MET A 187 4.42 -18.59 -15.88
CA MET A 187 3.34 -18.13 -14.99
C MET A 187 2.49 -17.02 -15.60
N GLN A 188 2.79 -16.59 -16.83
CA GLN A 188 2.24 -15.33 -17.34
C GLN A 188 0.73 -15.42 -17.59
N ALA A 189 0.24 -16.56 -18.08
CA ALA A 189 -1.18 -16.74 -18.36
C ALA A 189 -2.02 -16.70 -17.07
N GLU A 190 -1.64 -17.51 -16.08
CA GLU A 190 -2.29 -17.56 -14.76
C GLU A 190 -2.21 -16.21 -14.04
N PHE A 191 -1.07 -15.54 -14.14
CA PHE A 191 -0.86 -14.22 -13.57
C PHE A 191 -1.78 -13.15 -14.21
N ASN A 192 -1.85 -13.12 -15.54
CA ASN A 192 -2.71 -12.19 -16.28
C ASN A 192 -4.19 -12.42 -15.97
N GLU A 193 -4.60 -13.67 -15.82
CA GLU A 193 -5.98 -14.02 -15.45
C GLU A 193 -6.32 -13.52 -14.05
N LEU A 194 -5.45 -13.79 -13.07
CA LEU A 194 -5.64 -13.30 -11.69
C LEU A 194 -5.63 -11.76 -11.62
N GLN A 195 -4.77 -11.12 -12.40
CA GLN A 195 -4.72 -9.65 -12.54
C GLN A 195 -6.03 -9.11 -13.10
N CYS A 196 -6.52 -9.69 -14.20
CA CYS A 196 -7.75 -9.28 -14.85
C CYS A 196 -8.94 -9.40 -13.90
N TRP A 197 -9.07 -10.55 -13.22
CA TRP A 197 -10.12 -10.74 -12.23
C TRP A 197 -10.04 -9.71 -11.10
N SER A 198 -8.85 -9.49 -10.53
CA SER A 198 -8.69 -8.58 -9.39
C SER A 198 -9.12 -7.14 -9.70
N ARG A 199 -8.98 -6.69 -10.95
CA ARG A 199 -9.42 -5.36 -11.39
C ARG A 199 -10.95 -5.21 -11.46
N HIS A 200 -11.65 -6.31 -11.69
CA HIS A 200 -13.11 -6.32 -11.88
C HIS A 200 -13.86 -6.96 -10.71
N ALA A 201 -13.13 -7.50 -9.73
CA ALA A 201 -13.72 -8.18 -8.60
C ALA A 201 -14.46 -7.20 -7.70
N THR A 202 -15.69 -7.57 -7.31
CA THR A 202 -16.45 -6.83 -6.32
C THR A 202 -15.86 -7.03 -4.91
N PRO A 203 -16.14 -6.14 -3.94
CA PRO A 203 -15.71 -6.34 -2.55
C PRO A 203 -16.12 -7.69 -1.98
N ASP A 204 -17.32 -8.17 -2.30
CA ASP A 204 -17.82 -9.49 -1.86
C ASP A 204 -17.01 -10.64 -2.47
N GLN A 205 -16.66 -10.55 -3.76
CA GLN A 205 -15.81 -11.55 -4.41
C GLN A 205 -14.41 -11.59 -3.81
N ILE A 206 -13.84 -10.42 -3.46
CA ILE A 206 -12.56 -10.34 -2.74
C ILE A 206 -12.67 -10.95 -1.34
N ALA A 207 -13.76 -10.69 -0.61
CA ALA A 207 -14.00 -11.27 0.71
C ALA A 207 -14.11 -12.81 0.62
N ILE A 208 -14.85 -13.33 -0.35
CA ILE A 208 -14.96 -14.78 -0.61
C ILE A 208 -13.59 -15.38 -0.94
N PHE A 209 -12.80 -14.73 -1.81
CA PHE A 209 -11.46 -15.18 -2.15
C PHE A 209 -10.55 -15.25 -0.92
N ASN A 210 -10.60 -14.24 -0.05
CA ASN A 210 -9.79 -14.17 1.16
C ASN A 210 -10.21 -15.25 2.18
N ALA A 211 -11.51 -15.52 2.29
CA ALA A 211 -12.07 -16.52 3.20
C ALA A 211 -11.91 -17.98 2.71
N ASP A 212 -11.42 -18.20 1.49
CA ASP A 212 -11.22 -19.53 0.91
C ASP A 212 -9.75 -20.00 1.04
N PRO A 213 -9.35 -20.70 2.11
CA PRO A 213 -7.98 -21.22 2.24
C PRO A 213 -7.73 -22.43 1.35
N SER A 214 -8.79 -23.16 0.96
CA SER A 214 -8.72 -24.44 0.25
C SER A 214 -8.61 -24.30 -1.27
N GLY A 215 -8.93 -23.14 -1.84
CA GLY A 215 -9.01 -22.98 -3.28
C GLY A 215 -10.26 -23.64 -3.86
N ARG A 216 -11.43 -23.42 -3.27
CA ARG A 216 -12.71 -23.82 -3.87
C ARG A 216 -13.08 -22.91 -5.04
N THR A 217 -12.67 -21.65 -4.99
CA THR A 217 -12.89 -20.68 -6.06
C THR A 217 -11.80 -20.79 -7.11
N HIS A 218 -12.18 -20.64 -8.38
CA HIS A 218 -11.27 -20.73 -9.54
C HIS A 218 -10.04 -19.82 -9.40
N HIS A 219 -10.23 -18.54 -9.12
CA HIS A 219 -9.13 -17.59 -8.96
C HIS A 219 -8.23 -17.92 -7.77
N LYS A 220 -8.78 -18.53 -6.72
CA LYS A 220 -7.97 -19.00 -5.59
C LYS A 220 -7.13 -20.22 -5.95
N LEU A 221 -7.64 -21.14 -6.77
CA LEU A 221 -6.84 -22.23 -7.34
C LEU A 221 -5.67 -21.69 -8.16
N ILE A 222 -5.91 -20.70 -9.03
CA ILE A 222 -4.86 -20.02 -9.80
C ILE A 222 -3.79 -19.44 -8.86
N TYR A 223 -4.21 -18.69 -7.84
CA TYR A 223 -3.29 -18.11 -6.87
C TYR A 223 -2.47 -19.17 -6.11
N LEU A 224 -3.12 -20.24 -5.64
CA LEU A 224 -2.44 -21.34 -4.95
C LEU A 224 -1.50 -22.10 -5.89
N HIS A 225 -1.84 -22.23 -7.17
CA HIS A 225 -0.98 -22.81 -8.18
C HIS A 225 0.30 -21.97 -8.35
N LEU A 226 0.19 -20.66 -8.50
CA LEU A 226 1.35 -19.75 -8.54
C LEU A 226 2.24 -19.91 -7.31
N LYS A 227 1.63 -19.97 -6.12
CA LYS A 227 2.34 -20.18 -4.84
C LYS A 227 3.06 -21.53 -4.78
N ASN A 228 2.41 -22.59 -5.24
CA ASN A 228 2.95 -23.94 -5.20
C ASN A 228 4.09 -24.15 -6.22
N LYS A 229 4.02 -23.54 -7.42
CA LYS A 229 5.12 -23.59 -8.40
C LYS A 229 6.44 -23.13 -7.79
N LEU A 230 6.44 -22.01 -7.04
CA LEU A 230 7.66 -21.52 -6.41
C LEU A 230 8.18 -22.46 -5.31
N ARG A 231 7.27 -23.04 -4.50
CA ARG A 231 7.63 -23.98 -3.44
C ARG A 231 8.32 -25.22 -3.99
N LEU A 232 7.76 -25.82 -5.03
CA LEU A 232 8.31 -27.03 -5.66
C LEU A 232 9.73 -26.77 -6.21
N THR A 233 9.95 -25.62 -6.85
CA THR A 233 11.29 -25.27 -7.36
C THR A 233 12.31 -25.05 -6.25
N LYS A 234 11.92 -24.45 -5.12
CA LYS A 234 12.81 -24.33 -3.95
C LYS A 234 13.18 -25.71 -3.38
N GLU A 235 12.21 -26.60 -3.24
CA GLU A 235 12.44 -27.96 -2.72
C GLU A 235 13.32 -28.80 -3.66
N LEU A 236 13.08 -28.75 -4.98
CA LEU A 236 13.89 -29.44 -5.98
C LEU A 236 15.34 -28.96 -5.99
N ARG A 237 15.57 -27.64 -5.94
CA ARG A 237 16.92 -27.07 -5.86
C ARG A 237 17.66 -27.51 -4.60
N LEU A 238 16.99 -27.44 -3.44
CA LEU A 238 17.59 -27.85 -2.19
C LEU A 238 17.99 -29.34 -2.21
N LYS A 239 17.15 -30.21 -2.79
CA LYS A 239 17.47 -31.62 -2.97
C LYS A 239 18.68 -31.82 -3.89
N LEU A 240 18.74 -31.11 -5.02
CA LEU A 240 19.85 -31.20 -5.97
C LEU A 240 21.18 -30.73 -5.35
N THR A 241 21.18 -29.61 -4.64
CA THR A 241 22.39 -29.09 -3.96
C THR A 241 22.92 -30.06 -2.91
N LYS A 242 22.03 -30.68 -2.13
CA LYS A 242 22.41 -31.69 -1.13
C LYS A 242 23.02 -32.93 -1.79
N GLU A 243 22.46 -33.40 -2.89
CA GLU A 243 22.97 -34.56 -3.63
C GLU A 243 24.34 -34.28 -4.25
N LEU A 244 24.57 -33.09 -4.80
CA LEU A 244 25.87 -32.67 -5.32
C LEU A 244 26.96 -32.63 -4.24
N HIS A 245 26.61 -32.20 -3.02
CA HIS A 245 27.55 -32.20 -1.89
C HIS A 245 27.89 -33.61 -1.39
N ARG A 246 26.97 -34.57 -1.50
CA ARG A 246 27.22 -35.96 -1.11
C ARG A 246 28.16 -36.70 -2.04
N ARG A 247 28.30 -36.23 -3.29
CA ARG A 247 29.14 -36.86 -4.33
C ARG A 247 30.56 -36.29 -4.40
N ARG A 248 30.87 -35.28 -3.58
CA ARG A 248 32.21 -34.68 -3.44
C ARG A 248 32.85 -35.20 -2.18
#